data_AF-A0A951YES3-F1
#
_entry.id   AF-A0A951YES3-F1
#
_cell.length_a   1.000
_cell.length_b   1.000
_cell.length_c   1.000
_cell.angle_alpha   90.00
_cell.angle_beta   90.00
_cell.angle_gamma   90.00
#
_symmetry.space_group_name_H-M   'P 1'
#
loop_
_entity.id
_entity.type
_entity.pdbx_description
1 polymer ?
#
loop_
_entity_poly.entity_id
_entity_poly.type
_entity_poly.pdbx_seq_one_letter_code
_entity_poly.pdbx_strand_id
1 'polypeptide(L)'
;MKTIVTLLLLCITYTGFGKSKPAYEKLCEVNKCWTEQPDVNQLAYPEYDNRSEHEWIRTHLSLVEQTLRARSTSHLSAQQQANRLNALAHLNQYWHEGNFPVNDQYNYRTPIFIDKYDNFCAVGYLVKATGFEQVSRKIAAQTNLAYVREMNYPELFAWATEYGFTVDELAWIQPGYGWVSYAKPMGKGTDGEVYELYVDKAGDKLYVGGNFGKVDSTIVA
;
A
#
# COMPACT_ATOMS: atom_id res chain seq x y z
N MET A 1 28.87 27.95 62.56
CA MET A 1 28.15 26.86 61.87
C MET A 1 27.52 27.45 60.62
N LYS A 2 28.04 27.14 59.43
CA LYS A 2 27.53 27.67 58.15
C LYS A 2 26.83 26.53 57.43
N THR A 3 25.51 26.61 57.32
CA THR A 3 24.66 25.59 56.69
C THR A 3 24.78 25.73 55.17
N ILE A 4 25.36 24.72 54.52
CA ILE A 4 25.38 24.61 53.06
C ILE A 4 24.05 23.96 52.64
N VAL A 5 23.23 24.71 51.91
CA VAL A 5 22.01 24.18 51.29
C VAL A 5 22.38 23.67 49.91
N THR A 6 22.47 22.34 49.78
CA THR A 6 22.69 21.66 48.50
C THR A 6 21.39 21.65 47.70
N LEU A 7 21.32 22.47 46.64
CA LEU A 7 20.21 22.44 45.69
C LEU A 7 20.36 21.21 44.78
N LEU A 8 19.47 20.24 44.92
CA LEU A 8 19.38 19.08 44.03
C LEU A 8 18.68 19.51 42.74
N LEU A 9 19.41 19.61 41.62
CA LEU A 9 18.83 19.83 40.30
C LEU A 9 18.18 18.53 39.82
N LEU A 10 16.85 18.48 39.80
CA LEU A 10 16.08 17.39 39.22
C LEU A 10 16.06 17.58 37.69
N CYS A 11 16.97 16.90 36.97
CA CYS A 11 16.93 16.84 35.50
C CYS A 11 15.72 16.01 35.06
N ILE A 12 14.60 16.67 34.77
CA ILE A 12 13.47 16.07 34.07
C ILE A 12 13.90 15.91 32.61
N THR A 13 14.31 14.69 32.23
CA THR A 13 14.45 14.31 30.84
C THR A 13 13.06 14.23 30.23
N TYR A 14 12.66 15.26 29.49
CA TYR A 14 11.51 15.16 28.59
C TYR A 14 11.86 14.16 27.48
N THR A 15 11.34 12.94 27.57
CA THR A 15 11.22 12.08 26.40
C THR A 15 10.18 12.72 25.50
N GLY A 16 10.63 13.48 24.51
CA GLY A 16 9.77 13.96 23.44
C GLY A 16 9.15 12.75 22.75
N PHE A 17 7.87 12.48 22.98
CA PHE A 17 7.08 11.63 22.11
C PHE A 17 7.09 12.30 20.74
N GLY A 18 7.92 11.80 19.83
CA GLY A 18 7.92 12.28 18.45
C GLY A 18 6.49 12.18 17.91
N LYS A 19 5.96 13.28 17.38
CA LYS A 19 4.65 13.26 16.71
C LYS A 19 4.69 12.15 15.67
N SER A 20 3.77 11.20 15.75
CA SER A 20 3.66 10.21 14.70
C SER A 20 3.33 10.95 13.40
N LYS A 21 3.92 10.48 12.29
CA LYS A 21 3.65 11.03 10.95
C LYS A 21 2.47 10.23 10.40
N PRO A 22 1.25 10.78 10.28
CA PRO A 22 0.08 9.99 9.92
C PRO A 22 0.23 9.27 8.56
N ALA A 23 0.95 9.88 7.61
CA ALA A 23 1.30 9.24 6.35
C ALA A 23 2.18 8.00 6.53
N TYR A 24 3.15 8.02 7.47
CA TYR A 24 3.98 6.85 7.76
C TYR A 24 3.16 5.73 8.41
N GLU A 25 2.25 6.06 9.33
CA GLU A 25 1.33 5.07 9.92
C GLU A 25 0.48 4.43 8.84
N LYS A 26 -0.07 5.23 7.91
CA LYS A 26 -0.84 4.73 6.78
C LYS A 26 -0.03 3.82 5.86
N LEU A 27 1.23 4.16 5.61
CA LEU A 27 2.14 3.31 4.84
C LEU A 27 2.42 1.97 5.57
N CYS A 28 2.59 1.99 6.90
CA CYS A 28 2.70 0.78 7.71
C CYS A 28 1.44 -0.10 7.66
N GLU A 29 0.25 0.50 7.53
CA GLU A 29 -0.99 -0.27 7.29
C GLU A 29 -0.99 -0.95 5.92
N VAL A 30 -0.52 -0.26 4.87
CA VAL A 30 -0.41 -0.80 3.50
C VAL A 30 0.57 -1.97 3.46
N ASN A 31 1.70 -1.84 4.15
CA ASN A 31 2.71 -2.87 4.27
C ASN A 31 3.46 -2.78 5.62
N LYS A 32 3.41 -3.83 6.45
CA LYS A 32 4.07 -3.81 7.76
C LYS A 32 5.60 -3.71 7.67
N CYS A 33 6.21 -4.09 6.54
CA CYS A 33 7.66 -4.07 6.37
C CYS A 33 8.26 -2.65 6.46
N TRP A 34 7.45 -1.58 6.39
CA TRP A 34 7.90 -0.21 6.68
C TRP A 34 8.56 -0.08 8.05
N THR A 35 8.08 -0.80 9.07
CA THR A 35 8.63 -0.73 10.44
C THR A 35 10.01 -1.37 10.58
N GLU A 36 10.44 -2.12 9.56
CA GLU A 36 11.66 -2.91 9.58
C GLU A 36 12.79 -2.26 8.77
N GLN A 37 12.48 -1.19 8.04
CA GLN A 37 13.45 -0.54 7.15
C GLN A 37 14.28 0.51 7.92
N PRO A 38 15.62 0.46 7.83
CA PRO A 38 16.49 1.36 8.59
C PRO A 38 16.51 2.80 8.05
N ASP A 39 16.17 2.99 6.78
CA ASP A 39 16.33 4.22 6.01
C ASP A 39 15.04 5.06 5.87
N VAL A 40 13.90 4.56 6.35
CA VAL A 40 12.60 5.25 6.23
C VAL A 40 12.51 6.56 7.02
N ASN A 41 13.35 6.74 8.04
CA ASN A 41 13.40 8.00 8.80
C ASN A 41 13.91 9.18 7.96
N GLN A 42 14.65 8.91 6.89
CA GLN A 42 15.25 9.92 6.01
C GLN A 42 14.31 10.34 4.87
N LEU A 43 13.18 9.63 4.69
CA LEU A 43 12.25 9.91 3.61
C LEU A 43 11.38 11.14 3.91
N ALA A 44 11.13 11.90 2.85
CA ALA A 44 10.08 12.91 2.83
C ALA A 44 8.75 12.21 2.53
N TYR A 45 7.84 12.23 3.51
CA TYR A 45 6.49 11.71 3.34
C TYR A 45 5.57 12.81 2.80
N PRO A 46 4.58 12.46 1.96
CA PRO A 46 3.51 13.41 1.66
C PRO A 46 2.73 13.74 2.93
N GLU A 47 2.04 14.87 2.91
CA GLU A 47 1.00 15.15 3.91
C GLU A 47 -0.07 14.07 3.85
N TYR A 48 -0.62 13.73 5.02
CA TYR A 48 -1.74 12.81 5.08
C TYR A 48 -3.02 13.50 4.61
N ASP A 49 -3.77 12.82 3.75
CA ASP A 49 -5.08 13.26 3.25
C ASP A 49 -6.02 12.06 3.07
N ASN A 50 -7.24 12.32 2.61
CA ASN A 50 -8.27 11.31 2.37
C ASN A 50 -8.18 10.68 0.97
N ARG A 51 -6.98 10.57 0.38
CA ARG A 51 -6.79 9.85 -0.89
C ARG A 51 -7.24 8.40 -0.77
N SER A 52 -7.61 7.81 -1.90
CA SER A 52 -8.08 6.43 -1.95
C SER A 52 -6.99 5.43 -1.51
N GLU A 53 -7.41 4.22 -1.11
CA GLU A 53 -6.49 3.10 -0.86
C GLU A 53 -5.56 2.85 -2.05
N HIS A 54 -6.07 3.02 -3.27
CA HIS A 54 -5.30 2.88 -4.49
C HIS A 54 -4.18 3.93 -4.58
N GLU A 55 -4.46 5.20 -4.25
CA GLU A 55 -3.43 6.25 -4.21
C GLU A 55 -2.40 6.02 -3.08
N TRP A 56 -2.82 5.43 -1.95
CA TRP A 56 -1.88 5.04 -0.89
C TRP A 56 -0.96 3.89 -1.31
N ILE A 57 -1.46 2.92 -2.10
CA ILE A 57 -0.61 1.87 -2.70
C ILE A 57 0.38 2.49 -3.69
N ARG A 58 -0.07 3.43 -4.54
CA ARG A 58 0.83 4.15 -5.45
C ARG A 58 1.93 4.89 -4.69
N THR A 59 1.55 5.62 -3.64
CA THR A 59 2.49 6.35 -2.77
C THR A 59 3.50 5.40 -2.14
N HIS A 60 3.04 4.26 -1.64
CA HIS A 60 3.88 3.22 -1.09
C HIS A 60 4.93 2.73 -2.10
N LEU A 61 4.50 2.30 -3.29
CA LEU A 61 5.40 1.72 -4.29
C LEU A 61 6.40 2.76 -4.81
N SER A 62 5.98 4.02 -4.98
CA SER A 62 6.87 5.11 -5.38
C SER A 62 7.99 5.36 -4.36
N LEU A 63 7.66 5.42 -3.06
CA LEU A 63 8.67 5.62 -2.02
C LEU A 63 9.59 4.40 -1.82
N VAL A 64 9.04 3.19 -1.94
CA VAL A 64 9.83 1.95 -1.93
C VAL A 64 10.82 1.96 -3.09
N GLU A 65 10.37 2.22 -4.31
CA GLU A 65 11.21 2.29 -5.50
C GLU A 65 12.33 3.33 -5.34
N GLN A 66 11.98 4.55 -4.91
CA GLN A 66 12.95 5.61 -4.62
C GLN A 66 14.02 5.14 -3.62
N THR A 67 13.61 4.49 -2.55
CA THR A 67 14.51 3.99 -1.50
C THR A 67 15.43 2.90 -2.05
N LEU A 68 14.86 1.92 -2.76
CA LEU A 68 15.61 0.79 -3.31
C LEU A 68 16.61 1.19 -4.41
N ARG A 69 16.37 2.31 -5.11
CA ARG A 69 17.34 2.93 -6.04
C ARG A 69 18.49 3.62 -5.34
N ALA A 70 18.26 4.19 -4.16
CA ALA A 70 19.27 4.91 -3.39
C ALA A 70 20.16 4.00 -2.54
N ARG A 71 19.71 2.77 -2.24
CA ARG A 71 20.47 1.80 -1.46
C ARG A 71 21.75 1.37 -2.15
N SER A 72 22.80 1.13 -1.37
CA SER A 72 24.08 0.61 -1.87
C SER A 72 23.92 -0.80 -2.44
N THR A 73 24.35 -0.98 -3.69
CA THR A 73 24.41 -2.26 -4.39
C THR A 73 25.83 -2.78 -4.58
N SER A 74 26.80 -2.28 -3.79
CA SER A 74 28.23 -2.62 -3.96
C SER A 74 28.54 -4.11 -3.77
N HIS A 75 27.66 -4.85 -3.10
CA HIS A 75 27.74 -6.29 -2.88
C HIS A 75 27.18 -7.11 -4.07
N LEU A 76 26.48 -6.49 -5.02
CA LEU A 76 25.91 -7.13 -6.20
C LEU A 76 26.92 -7.15 -7.36
N SER A 77 26.84 -8.18 -8.19
CA SER A 77 27.55 -8.21 -9.48
C SER A 77 27.00 -7.15 -10.44
N ALA A 78 27.79 -6.78 -11.46
CA ALA A 78 27.36 -5.83 -12.49
C ALA A 78 26.06 -6.26 -13.20
N GLN A 79 25.90 -7.57 -13.45
CA GLN A 79 24.67 -8.10 -14.06
C GLN A 79 23.46 -7.96 -13.13
N GLN A 80 23.62 -8.30 -11.84
CA GLN A 80 22.55 -8.13 -10.86
C GLN A 80 22.15 -6.65 -10.70
N GLN A 81 23.13 -5.73 -10.72
CA GLN A 81 22.84 -4.29 -10.69
C GLN A 81 22.03 -3.85 -11.92
N ALA A 82 22.41 -4.28 -13.12
CA ALA A 82 21.67 -3.98 -14.35
C ALA A 82 20.25 -4.55 -14.31
N ASN A 83 20.10 -5.81 -13.91
CA ASN A 83 18.81 -6.48 -13.77
C ASN A 83 17.91 -5.77 -12.73
N ARG A 84 18.47 -5.42 -11.57
CA ARG A 84 17.77 -4.67 -10.52
C ARG A 84 17.26 -3.34 -11.03
N LEU A 85 18.08 -2.57 -11.74
CA LEU A 85 17.68 -1.29 -12.32
C LEU A 85 16.58 -1.43 -13.37
N ASN A 86 16.64 -2.49 -14.19
CA ASN A 86 15.58 -2.82 -15.14
C ASN A 86 14.25 -3.17 -14.44
N ALA A 87 14.30 -4.02 -13.41
CA ALA A 87 13.12 -4.34 -12.62
C ALA A 87 12.54 -3.11 -11.89
N LEU A 88 13.37 -2.25 -11.32
CA LEU A 88 12.90 -0.99 -10.70
C LEU A 88 12.32 -0.02 -11.74
N ALA A 89 12.74 -0.07 -13.01
CA ALA A 89 12.10 0.68 -14.08
C ALA A 89 10.70 0.13 -14.41
N HIS A 90 10.53 -1.19 -14.41
CA HIS A 90 9.20 -1.81 -14.50
C HIS A 90 8.32 -1.48 -13.28
N LEU A 91 8.90 -1.41 -12.07
CA LEU A 91 8.17 -0.98 -10.88
C LEU A 91 7.65 0.44 -11.04
N ASN A 92 8.50 1.33 -11.57
CA ASN A 92 8.15 2.72 -11.87
C ASN A 92 6.94 2.81 -12.82
N GLN A 93 7.01 2.12 -13.95
CA GLN A 93 5.90 2.03 -14.89
C GLN A 93 4.62 1.47 -14.23
N TYR A 94 4.73 0.39 -13.46
CA TYR A 94 3.61 -0.27 -12.81
C TYR A 94 2.85 0.66 -11.86
N TRP A 95 3.54 1.38 -10.98
CA TRP A 95 2.85 2.27 -10.05
C TRP A 95 2.30 3.52 -10.74
N HIS A 96 2.88 3.95 -11.87
CA HIS A 96 2.28 4.98 -12.71
C HIS A 96 0.97 4.52 -13.37
N GLU A 97 0.94 3.29 -13.91
CA GLU A 97 -0.26 2.72 -14.53
C GLU A 97 -1.38 2.41 -13.52
N GLY A 98 -1.02 1.95 -12.32
CA GLY A 98 -2.00 1.71 -11.26
C GLY A 98 -2.83 0.44 -11.41
N ASN A 99 -2.43 -0.53 -12.23
CA ASN A 99 -3.18 -1.78 -12.41
C ASN A 99 -2.96 -2.75 -11.23
N PHE A 100 -3.43 -2.35 -10.04
CA PHE A 100 -3.24 -3.06 -8.78
C PHE A 100 -4.35 -4.09 -8.53
N PRO A 101 -4.06 -5.21 -7.84
CA PRO A 101 -5.06 -6.14 -7.36
C PRO A 101 -6.19 -5.47 -6.58
N VAL A 102 -7.42 -5.91 -6.83
CA VAL A 102 -8.62 -5.46 -6.12
C VAL A 102 -9.05 -6.52 -5.11
N ASN A 103 -9.19 -6.12 -3.84
CA ASN A 103 -9.77 -6.97 -2.81
C ASN A 103 -11.27 -6.70 -2.66
N ASP A 104 -12.08 -7.45 -3.40
CA ASP A 104 -13.54 -7.39 -3.35
C ASP A 104 -14.18 -8.65 -2.75
N GLN A 105 -13.36 -9.55 -2.21
CA GLN A 105 -13.78 -10.81 -1.61
C GLN A 105 -13.65 -10.82 -0.09
N TYR A 106 -12.71 -10.06 0.47
CA TYR A 106 -12.40 -10.05 1.90
C TYR A 106 -12.67 -8.67 2.49
N ASN A 107 -13.28 -8.64 3.68
CA ASN A 107 -13.60 -7.41 4.41
C ASN A 107 -12.44 -6.87 5.27
N TYR A 108 -11.22 -7.38 5.07
CA TYR A 108 -9.98 -6.95 5.71
C TYR A 108 -8.86 -6.85 4.67
N ARG A 109 -7.74 -6.19 5.00
CA ARG A 109 -6.60 -6.08 4.07
C ARG A 109 -5.98 -7.46 3.80
N THR A 110 -5.93 -7.85 2.54
CA THR A 110 -5.48 -9.19 2.13
C THR A 110 -4.38 -9.07 1.08
N PRO A 111 -3.26 -9.81 1.20
CA PRO A 111 -2.33 -9.94 0.09
C PRO A 111 -3.00 -10.71 -1.04
N ILE A 112 -2.86 -10.24 -2.27
CA ILE A 112 -3.41 -10.92 -3.46
C ILE A 112 -2.30 -10.91 -4.51
N PHE A 113 -1.83 -12.08 -4.93
CA PHE A 113 -0.73 -12.18 -5.89
C PHE A 113 -1.18 -11.82 -7.31
N ILE A 114 -2.33 -12.36 -7.74
CA ILE A 114 -3.05 -11.96 -8.95
C ILE A 114 -4.55 -12.00 -8.63
N ASP A 115 -5.28 -10.91 -8.92
CA ASP A 115 -6.72 -10.88 -8.72
C ASP A 115 -7.51 -11.56 -9.86
N LYS A 116 -8.84 -11.64 -9.71
CA LYS A 116 -9.72 -12.23 -10.72
C LYS A 116 -9.87 -11.40 -12.01
N TYR A 117 -9.35 -10.18 -12.01
CA TYR A 117 -9.38 -9.24 -13.13
C TYR A 117 -8.05 -9.23 -13.91
N ASP A 118 -7.15 -10.15 -13.58
CA ASP A 118 -5.81 -10.28 -14.17
C ASP A 118 -4.82 -9.18 -13.77
N ASN A 119 -5.08 -8.46 -12.66
CA ASN A 119 -4.11 -7.53 -12.10
C ASN A 119 -3.11 -8.29 -11.23
N PHE A 120 -1.83 -8.13 -11.54
CA PHE A 120 -0.72 -8.72 -10.78
C PHE A 120 -0.34 -7.79 -9.64
N CYS A 121 0.02 -8.33 -8.48
CA CYS A 121 0.70 -7.54 -7.47
C CYS A 121 2.05 -7.03 -7.97
N ALA A 122 2.65 -6.07 -7.26
CA ALA A 122 3.93 -5.48 -7.67
C ALA A 122 5.02 -6.53 -7.91
N VAL A 123 5.20 -7.50 -6.99
CA VAL A 123 6.19 -8.58 -7.16
C VAL A 123 5.86 -9.47 -8.36
N GLY A 124 4.60 -9.90 -8.49
CA GLY A 124 4.15 -10.72 -9.61
C GLY A 124 4.31 -10.00 -10.96
N TYR A 125 4.09 -8.68 -10.99
CA TYR A 125 4.29 -7.84 -12.16
C TYR A 125 5.77 -7.74 -12.53
N LEU A 126 6.68 -7.56 -11.58
CA LEU A 126 8.12 -7.51 -11.87
C LEU A 126 8.62 -8.80 -12.50
N VAL A 127 8.21 -9.94 -11.95
CA VAL A 127 8.53 -11.27 -12.48
C VAL A 127 7.93 -11.44 -13.90
N LYS A 128 6.68 -11.00 -14.12
CA LYS A 128 6.03 -11.01 -15.44
C LYS A 128 6.77 -10.14 -16.46
N ALA A 129 7.01 -8.87 -16.14
CA ALA A 129 7.58 -7.87 -17.04
C ALA A 129 9.01 -8.22 -17.47
N THR A 130 9.70 -9.03 -16.66
CA THR A 130 11.05 -9.53 -16.94
C THR A 130 11.08 -10.90 -17.64
N GLY A 131 9.93 -11.40 -18.11
CA GLY A 131 9.82 -12.58 -18.96
C GLY A 131 9.46 -13.89 -18.25
N PHE A 132 9.08 -13.84 -16.97
CA PHE A 132 8.82 -15.03 -16.14
C PHE A 132 7.35 -15.14 -15.69
N GLU A 133 6.39 -14.69 -16.52
CA GLU A 133 4.96 -14.69 -16.18
C GLU A 133 4.47 -16.05 -15.63
N GLN A 134 4.95 -17.16 -16.19
CA GLN A 134 4.60 -18.51 -15.76
C GLN A 134 4.87 -18.76 -14.27
N VAL A 135 5.92 -18.15 -13.71
CA VAL A 135 6.24 -18.23 -12.28
C VAL A 135 5.16 -17.51 -11.47
N SER A 136 4.81 -16.29 -11.87
CA SER A 136 3.76 -15.52 -11.20
C SER A 136 2.41 -16.22 -11.23
N ARG A 137 2.05 -16.83 -12.37
CA ARG A 137 0.80 -17.59 -12.53
C ARG A 137 0.79 -18.85 -11.65
N LYS A 138 1.92 -19.57 -11.55
CA LYS A 138 2.05 -20.74 -10.68
C LYS A 138 1.86 -20.37 -9.21
N ILE A 139 2.47 -19.28 -8.75
CA ILE A 139 2.32 -18.77 -7.38
C ILE A 139 0.86 -18.41 -7.11
N ALA A 140 0.22 -17.65 -8.00
CA ALA A 140 -1.20 -17.29 -7.86
C ALA A 140 -2.11 -18.52 -7.80
N ALA A 141 -1.83 -19.56 -8.59
CA ALA A 141 -2.64 -20.78 -8.59
C ALA A 141 -2.55 -21.60 -7.29
N GLN A 142 -1.48 -21.44 -6.51
CA GLN A 142 -1.17 -22.31 -5.37
C GLN A 142 -1.22 -21.59 -4.02
N THR A 143 -0.77 -20.34 -3.97
CA THR A 143 -0.67 -19.53 -2.74
C THR A 143 -1.01 -18.06 -3.01
N ASN A 144 -2.15 -17.79 -3.67
CA ASN A 144 -2.52 -16.43 -4.09
C ASN A 144 -2.58 -15.40 -2.96
N LEU A 145 -2.83 -15.86 -1.74
CA LEU A 145 -3.05 -15.03 -0.55
C LEU A 145 -1.88 -15.06 0.43
N ALA A 146 -0.71 -15.48 -0.03
CA ALA A 146 0.51 -15.51 0.78
C ALA A 146 1.33 -14.22 0.58
N TYR A 147 2.05 -13.82 1.63
CA TYR A 147 3.16 -12.89 1.49
C TYR A 147 4.40 -13.61 0.96
N VAL A 148 5.31 -12.87 0.30
CA VAL A 148 6.56 -13.43 -0.25
C VAL A 148 7.41 -14.13 0.82
N ARG A 149 7.34 -13.68 2.08
CA ARG A 149 8.02 -14.34 3.22
C ARG A 149 7.44 -15.70 3.58
N GLU A 150 6.20 -15.98 3.22
CA GLU A 150 5.48 -17.23 3.50
C GLU A 150 5.58 -18.21 2.32
N MET A 151 6.09 -17.74 1.18
CA MET A 151 6.22 -18.50 -0.05
C MET A 151 7.46 -19.39 -0.05
N ASN A 152 7.37 -20.54 -0.71
CA ASN A 152 8.51 -21.43 -0.93
C ASN A 152 8.59 -21.86 -2.40
N TYR A 153 9.03 -20.93 -3.25
CA TYR A 153 9.16 -21.12 -4.70
C TYR A 153 10.62 -20.92 -5.12
N PRO A 154 11.38 -22.01 -5.37
CA PRO A 154 12.77 -21.91 -5.81
C PRO A 154 12.94 -21.02 -7.04
N GLU A 155 12.01 -21.06 -7.99
CA GLU A 155 12.02 -20.19 -9.17
C GLU A 155 11.88 -18.69 -8.84
N LEU A 156 11.10 -18.31 -7.82
CA LEU A 156 10.98 -16.92 -7.38
C LEU A 156 12.28 -16.45 -6.72
N PHE A 157 12.89 -17.30 -5.90
CA PHE A 157 14.13 -16.96 -5.20
C PHE A 157 15.35 -16.94 -6.12
N ALA A 158 15.37 -17.81 -7.14
CA ALA A 158 16.36 -17.77 -8.21
C ALA A 158 16.23 -16.44 -8.99
N TRP A 159 15.01 -16.07 -9.38
CA TRP A 159 14.74 -14.78 -10.02
C TRP A 159 15.17 -13.61 -9.12
N ALA A 160 14.80 -13.62 -7.83
CA ALA A 160 15.19 -12.55 -6.90
C ALA A 160 16.71 -12.41 -6.81
N THR A 161 17.43 -13.52 -6.75
CA THR A 161 18.90 -13.53 -6.71
C THR A 161 19.50 -12.98 -8.01
N GLU A 162 18.99 -13.40 -9.17
CA GLU A 162 19.44 -12.93 -10.48
C GLU A 162 19.16 -11.43 -10.69
N TYR A 163 18.05 -10.94 -10.15
CA TYR A 163 17.63 -9.53 -10.21
C TYR A 163 18.14 -8.70 -9.03
N GLY A 164 18.96 -9.29 -8.16
CA GLY A 164 19.64 -8.57 -7.08
C GLY A 164 18.69 -8.03 -6.01
N PHE A 165 17.61 -8.74 -5.71
CA PHE A 165 16.67 -8.42 -4.61
C PHE A 165 16.80 -9.42 -3.47
N THR A 166 16.64 -8.93 -2.24
CA THR A 166 16.43 -9.80 -1.08
C THR A 166 14.94 -10.13 -0.92
N VAL A 167 14.64 -11.19 -0.17
CA VAL A 167 13.26 -11.52 0.21
C VAL A 167 12.59 -10.39 0.99
N ASP A 168 13.34 -9.69 1.84
CA ASP A 168 12.82 -8.55 2.61
C ASP A 168 12.46 -7.35 1.74
N GLU A 169 13.24 -7.09 0.69
CA GLU A 169 12.91 -6.04 -0.28
C GLU A 169 11.66 -6.40 -1.08
N LEU A 170 11.52 -7.67 -1.52
CA LEU A 170 10.31 -8.12 -2.20
C LEU A 170 9.08 -8.09 -1.28
N ALA A 171 9.23 -8.44 0.00
CA ALA A 171 8.18 -8.32 0.99
C ALA A 171 7.76 -6.86 1.18
N TRP A 172 8.71 -5.91 1.14
CA TRP A 172 8.41 -4.48 1.20
C TRP A 172 7.78 -3.94 -0.09
N ILE A 173 8.10 -4.50 -1.25
CA ILE A 173 7.44 -4.19 -2.53
C ILE A 173 6.00 -4.73 -2.57
N GLN A 174 5.67 -5.80 -1.85
CA GLN A 174 4.35 -6.44 -1.91
C GLN A 174 3.36 -5.81 -0.90
N PRO A 175 2.44 -4.93 -1.34
CA PRO A 175 1.39 -4.43 -0.44
C PRO A 175 0.33 -5.50 -0.16
N GLY A 176 -0.44 -5.29 0.90
CA GLY A 176 -1.79 -5.87 1.01
C GLY A 176 -2.84 -4.92 0.44
N TYR A 177 -4.01 -5.42 0.07
CA TYR A 177 -5.09 -4.63 -0.55
C TYR A 177 -6.27 -4.49 0.40
N GLY A 178 -6.62 -3.25 0.75
CA GLY A 178 -7.78 -2.94 1.60
C GLY A 178 -9.08 -3.38 0.93
N TRP A 179 -10.10 -3.69 1.73
CA TRP A 179 -11.40 -4.07 1.21
C TRP A 179 -12.01 -2.94 0.38
N VAL A 180 -12.37 -3.25 -0.86
CA VAL A 180 -13.15 -2.38 -1.72
C VAL A 180 -14.57 -2.92 -1.76
N SER A 181 -15.51 -2.17 -1.18
CA SER A 181 -16.94 -2.41 -1.38
C SER A 181 -17.37 -1.72 -2.67
N TYR A 182 -17.89 -2.48 -3.62
CA TYR A 182 -18.51 -1.91 -4.79
C TYR A 182 -19.87 -1.32 -4.41
N ALA A 183 -19.95 0.01 -4.37
CA ALA A 183 -21.23 0.69 -4.42
C ALA A 183 -21.75 0.60 -5.86
N LYS A 184 -22.82 -0.17 -6.08
CA LYS A 184 -23.60 -0.05 -7.32
C LYS A 184 -24.48 1.20 -7.19
N PRO A 185 -24.69 1.96 -8.29
CA PRO A 185 -25.72 2.98 -8.30
C PRO A 185 -27.05 2.40 -7.82
N MET A 186 -27.70 3.06 -6.88
CA MET A 186 -29.08 2.76 -6.54
C MET A 186 -29.96 3.34 -7.65
N GLY A 187 -30.49 2.48 -8.51
CA GLY A 187 -31.23 2.90 -9.70
C GLY A 187 -30.37 3.80 -10.59
N LYS A 188 -30.96 4.89 -11.09
CA LYS A 188 -30.29 5.90 -11.92
C LYS A 188 -29.70 7.07 -11.12
N GLY A 189 -29.67 7.00 -9.78
CA GLY A 189 -29.18 8.09 -8.92
C GLY A 189 -30.08 9.34 -8.96
N THR A 190 -29.49 10.48 -8.60
CA THR A 190 -30.13 11.80 -8.66
C THR A 190 -29.81 12.52 -9.97
N ASP A 191 -30.67 13.42 -10.42
CA ASP A 191 -30.42 14.30 -11.58
C ASP A 191 -29.76 15.64 -11.21
N GLY A 192 -29.26 15.75 -9.98
CA GLY A 192 -28.61 16.93 -9.43
C GLY A 192 -27.72 16.58 -8.24
N GLU A 193 -27.23 17.62 -7.55
CA GLU A 193 -26.23 17.49 -6.50
C GLU A 193 -26.83 16.94 -5.20
N VAL A 194 -26.13 15.96 -4.61
CA VAL A 194 -26.40 15.49 -3.25
C VAL A 194 -25.51 16.28 -2.28
N TYR A 195 -26.12 16.89 -1.28
CA TYR A 195 -25.43 17.63 -0.23
C TYR A 195 -25.23 16.78 1.03
N GLU A 196 -26.18 15.89 1.33
CA GLU A 196 -26.18 15.13 2.57
C GLU A 196 -26.83 13.74 2.40
N LEU A 197 -26.31 12.78 3.16
CA LEU A 197 -26.88 11.44 3.32
C LEU A 197 -27.11 11.20 4.82
N TYR A 198 -28.33 10.85 5.21
CA TYR A 198 -28.67 10.53 6.60
C TYR A 198 -29.26 9.12 6.70
N VAL A 199 -28.62 8.27 7.51
CA VAL A 199 -29.05 6.88 7.73
C VAL A 199 -29.85 6.79 9.03
N ASP A 200 -31.16 6.61 8.90
CA ASP A 200 -32.04 6.27 10.01
C ASP A 200 -32.04 4.75 10.22
N LYS A 201 -31.20 4.30 11.15
CA LYS A 201 -31.07 2.86 11.48
C LYS A 201 -32.31 2.29 12.15
N ALA A 202 -33.12 3.11 12.82
CA ALA A 202 -34.32 2.64 13.52
C ALA A 202 -35.47 2.41 12.54
N GLY A 203 -35.57 3.26 11.52
CA GLY A 203 -36.57 3.16 10.46
C GLY A 203 -36.16 2.35 9.22
N ASP A 204 -34.90 1.89 9.15
CA ASP A 204 -34.28 1.28 7.96
C ASP A 204 -34.42 2.15 6.71
N LYS A 205 -34.13 3.45 6.86
CA LYS A 205 -34.26 4.46 5.78
C LYS A 205 -32.95 5.20 5.54
N LEU A 206 -32.68 5.49 4.27
CA LEU A 206 -31.67 6.44 3.83
C LEU A 206 -32.37 7.69 3.30
N TYR A 207 -32.10 8.83 3.92
CA TYR A 207 -32.53 10.14 3.44
C TYR A 207 -31.39 10.75 2.62
N VAL A 208 -31.74 11.28 1.46
CA VAL A 208 -30.81 11.95 0.55
C VAL A 208 -31.27 13.39 0.43
N GLY A 209 -30.46 14.33 0.91
CA GLY A 209 -30.72 15.77 0.86
C GLY A 209 -29.85 16.42 -0.20
N GLY A 210 -30.41 17.31 -1.02
CA GLY A 210 -29.68 17.92 -2.12
C GLY A 210 -30.52 18.84 -2.98
N ASN A 211 -29.94 19.25 -4.10
CA ASN A 211 -30.61 20.01 -5.16
C ASN A 211 -30.78 19.11 -6.38
N PHE A 212 -31.85 18.33 -6.39
CA PHE A 212 -32.23 17.43 -7.49
C PHE A 212 -33.76 17.35 -7.60
N GLY A 213 -34.26 17.15 -8.81
CA GLY A 213 -35.70 17.02 -9.09
C GLY A 213 -36.15 15.57 -9.23
N LYS A 214 -35.22 14.65 -9.46
CA LYS A 214 -35.49 13.22 -9.67
C LYS A 214 -34.55 12.33 -8.88
N VAL A 215 -35.10 11.21 -8.41
CA VAL A 215 -34.36 10.04 -7.94
C VAL A 215 -34.83 8.86 -8.79
N ASP A 216 -33.89 8.13 -9.37
CA ASP A 216 -34.18 6.99 -10.25
C ASP A 216 -35.12 7.34 -11.43
N SER A 217 -34.94 8.54 -12.01
CA SER A 217 -35.85 9.11 -13.03
C SER A 217 -37.30 9.33 -12.59
N THR A 218 -37.62 9.20 -11.30
CA THR A 218 -38.93 9.47 -10.72
C THR A 218 -38.90 10.82 -10.01
N ILE A 219 -40.00 11.57 -10.08
CA ILE A 219 -40.13 12.86 -9.38
C ILE A 219 -40.03 12.61 -7.88
N VAL A 220 -39.16 13.36 -7.20
CA VAL A 220 -39.09 13.37 -5.74
C VAL A 220 -40.14 14.35 -5.23
N ALA A 221 -41.02 13.89 -4.34
CA ALA A 221 -42.08 14.70 -3.73
C ALA A 221 -41.54 15.64 -2.65
#